data_AF-A0A8C5MHL6-F1
#
_entry.id   AF-A0A8C5MHL6-F1
#
_cell.length_a   1.000
_cell.length_b   1.000
_cell.length_c   1.000
_cell.angle_alpha   90.00
_cell.angle_beta   90.00
_cell.angle_gamma   90.00
#
_symmetry.space_group_name_H-M   'P 1'
#
loop_
_entity.id
_entity.type
_entity.pdbx_description
1 polymer ?
#
loop_
_entity_poly.entity_id
_entity_poly.type
_entity_poly.pdbx_seq_one_letter_code
_entity_poly.pdbx_strand_id
1 'polypeptide(L)'
;MLPLEEPLPNLQMDPPARCAERRVLWQIPQTPPGKEREGWGRLCARWQPLRQQSNPLPAAAQFTCEGNNLSGVDIELVGSGYRMSLVKKRFATGKYIVC
;
A
#
# COMPACT_ATOMS: atom_id res chain seq x y z
N MET A 1 -3.25 1.94 -5.37
CA MET A 1 -4.47 2.04 -6.20
C MET A 1 -4.64 3.48 -6.64
N LEU A 2 -4.76 3.73 -7.94
CA LEU A 2 -5.10 5.03 -8.51
C LEU A 2 -6.44 4.92 -9.25
N PRO A 3 -7.50 5.59 -8.79
CA PRO A 3 -8.77 5.61 -9.51
C PRO A 3 -8.69 6.46 -10.80
N LEU A 4 -9.44 6.04 -11.81
CA LEU A 4 -9.59 6.68 -13.12
C LEU A 4 -11.03 7.14 -13.28
N GLU A 5 -11.24 8.35 -13.80
CA GLU A 5 -12.60 8.86 -14.06
C GLU A 5 -13.27 8.13 -15.23
N GLU A 6 -12.49 7.85 -16.27
CA GLU A 6 -12.97 7.36 -17.57
C GLU A 6 -12.10 6.20 -18.09
N PRO A 7 -12.62 5.36 -19.02
CA PRO A 7 -11.80 4.39 -19.74
C PRO A 7 -10.75 5.11 -20.59
N LEU A 8 -9.48 4.79 -20.37
CA LEU A 8 -8.36 5.46 -21.04
C LEU A 8 -7.72 4.50 -22.05
N PRO A 9 -7.90 4.71 -23.38
CA PRO A 9 -7.42 3.77 -24.39
C PRO A 9 -5.89 3.73 -24.52
N ASN A 10 -5.19 4.78 -24.10
CA ASN A 10 -3.72 4.92 -24.21
C ASN A 10 -3.03 4.94 -22.84
N LEU A 11 -3.49 4.10 -21.90
CA LEU A 11 -2.91 4.02 -20.56
C LEU A 11 -1.55 3.31 -20.58
N GLN A 12 -0.47 4.05 -20.32
CA GLN A 12 0.87 3.55 -20.10
C GLN A 12 1.17 3.51 -18.59
N MET A 13 1.72 2.41 -18.10
CA MET A 13 2.00 2.19 -16.68
C MET A 13 3.45 1.73 -16.51
N ASP A 14 4.17 2.37 -15.59
CA ASP A 14 5.54 2.01 -15.25
C ASP A 14 5.73 2.08 -13.73
N PRO A 15 5.96 0.95 -13.03
CA PRO A 15 6.04 -0.41 -13.55
C PRO A 15 4.68 -0.95 -14.04
N PRO A 16 4.64 -2.09 -14.75
CA PRO A 16 3.41 -2.73 -15.19
C PRO A 16 2.44 -2.99 -14.03
N ALA A 17 1.17 -2.69 -14.27
CA ALA A 17 0.11 -2.78 -13.26
C ALA A 17 -1.16 -3.37 -13.87
N ARG A 18 -2.08 -3.79 -13.00
CA ARG A 18 -3.40 -4.25 -13.42
C ARG A 18 -4.34 -3.05 -13.51
N CYS A 19 -5.05 -2.94 -14.62
CA CYS A 19 -6.17 -2.00 -14.75
C CYS A 19 -7.47 -2.81 -14.64
N ALA A 20 -8.30 -2.51 -13.64
CA ALA A 20 -9.61 -3.14 -13.44
C ALA A 20 -10.58 -2.12 -12.85
N GLU A 21 -11.86 -2.17 -13.24
CA GLU A 21 -12.93 -1.36 -12.64
C GLU A 21 -12.64 0.16 -12.64
N ARG A 22 -12.00 0.67 -13.70
CA ARG A 22 -11.54 2.07 -13.82
C ARG A 22 -10.53 2.46 -12.73
N ARG A 23 -9.64 1.55 -12.35
CA ARG A 23 -8.57 1.83 -11.39
C ARG A 23 -7.30 1.11 -11.80
N VAL A 24 -6.16 1.75 -11.55
CA VAL A 24 -4.84 1.15 -11.67
C VAL A 24 -4.41 0.58 -10.32
N LEU A 25 -4.04 -0.69 -10.32
CA LEU A 25 -3.59 -1.43 -9.17
C LEU A 25 -2.15 -1.91 -9.39
N TRP A 26 -1.21 -1.24 -8.72
CA TRP A 26 0.15 -1.73 -8.53
C TRP A 26 0.20 -2.67 -7.33
N GLN A 27 0.64 -3.90 -7.56
CA GLN A 27 0.95 -4.87 -6.51
C GLN A 27 2.47 -4.95 -6.40
N ILE A 28 3.03 -4.27 -5.41
CA ILE A 28 4.47 -4.28 -5.17
C ILE A 28 4.75 -5.49 -4.26
N PRO A 29 5.61 -6.44 -4.67
CA PRO A 29 5.97 -7.57 -3.83
C PRO A 29 6.73 -7.08 -2.59
N GLN A 30 6.64 -7.86 -1.51
CA GLN A 30 7.31 -7.54 -0.26
C GLN A 30 8.82 -7.38 -0.48
N THR A 31 9.38 -6.25 -0.01
CA THR A 31 10.83 -6.05 -0.01
C THR A 31 11.48 -7.04 0.97
N PRO A 32 12.54 -7.77 0.57
CA PRO A 32 13.22 -8.69 1.46
C PRO A 32 13.85 -7.95 2.66
N PRO A 33 13.97 -8.61 3.82
CA PRO A 33 14.55 -8.02 5.02
C PRO A 33 16.00 -7.56 4.76
N GLY A 34 16.36 -6.39 5.26
CA GLY A 34 17.70 -5.79 5.07
C GLY A 34 17.86 -4.93 3.82
N LYS A 35 16.88 -4.89 2.91
CA LYS A 35 16.86 -4.02 1.72
C LYS A 35 15.93 -2.81 1.85
N GLU A 36 15.60 -2.41 3.07
CA GLU A 36 14.69 -1.28 3.37
C GLU A 36 15.13 0.03 2.69
N ARG A 37 16.45 0.25 2.57
CA ARG A 37 17.03 1.43 1.91
C ARG A 37 16.99 1.40 0.38
N GLU A 38 16.78 0.22 -0.23
CA GLU A 38 16.54 0.07 -1.67
C GLU A 38 15.04 0.17 -2.03
N GLY A 39 14.15 0.36 -1.04
CA GLY A 39 12.71 0.37 -1.23
C GLY A 39 12.12 1.63 -1.90
N TRP A 40 12.98 2.57 -2.34
CA TRP A 40 12.54 3.79 -3.01
C TRP A 40 12.27 3.51 -4.48
N GLY A 41 11.07 3.86 -4.94
CA GLY A 41 10.65 3.66 -6.32
C GLY A 41 9.62 4.69 -6.75
N ARG A 42 9.29 4.67 -8.04
CA ARG A 42 8.29 5.56 -8.64
C ARG A 42 7.23 4.73 -9.34
N LEU A 43 5.96 5.08 -9.12
CA LEU A 43 4.84 4.56 -9.89
C LEU A 43 4.35 5.67 -10.82
N CYS A 44 4.32 5.40 -12.11
CA CYS A 44 3.86 6.32 -13.14
C CYS A 44 2.68 5.71 -13.89
N ALA A 45 1.66 6.51 -14.13
CA ALA A 45 0.64 6.24 -15.13
C ALA A 45 0.53 7.47 -16.05
N ARG A 46 0.47 7.25 -17.35
CA ARG A 46 0.33 8.29 -18.38
C ARG A 46 -0.81 7.91 -19.30
N TRP A 47 -1.63 8.88 -19.67
CA TRP A 47 -2.75 8.68 -20.59
C TRP A 47 -3.10 9.98 -21.29
N GLN A 48 -3.84 9.86 -22.38
CA GLN A 48 -4.48 10.99 -23.05
C GLN A 48 -5.95 11.01 -22.66
N PRO A 49 -6.42 12.03 -21.92
CA PRO A 49 -7.82 12.13 -21.53
C PRO A 49 -8.69 12.50 -22.74
N LEU A 50 -9.90 11.92 -22.80
CA LEU A 50 -10.89 12.19 -23.85
C LEU A 50 -11.53 13.57 -23.67
N ARG A 51 -11.57 14.08 -22.44
CA ARG A 51 -12.02 15.43 -22.09
C ARG A 51 -10.83 16.31 -21.76
N GLN A 52 -10.97 17.61 -22.03
CA GLN A 52 -9.89 18.60 -21.87
C GLN A 52 -9.51 18.83 -20.40
N GLN A 53 -10.40 18.49 -19.45
CA GLN A 53 -10.20 18.65 -18.01
C GLN A 53 -10.34 17.29 -17.33
N SER A 54 -9.28 16.82 -16.69
CA SER A 54 -9.30 15.65 -15.80
C SER A 54 -9.25 16.12 -14.35
N ASN A 55 -10.09 15.59 -13.47
CA ASN A 55 -9.91 15.83 -12.04
C ASN A 55 -9.00 14.74 -11.45
N PRO A 56 -7.89 15.12 -10.79
CA PRO A 56 -7.08 14.15 -10.07
C PRO A 56 -7.90 13.57 -8.91
N LEU A 57 -8.05 12.25 -8.92
CA LEU A 57 -8.69 11.52 -7.83
C LEU A 57 -7.63 11.01 -6.84
N PRO A 58 -7.90 11.01 -5.52
CA PRO A 58 -6.94 10.57 -4.52
C PRO A 58 -6.47 9.13 -4.76
N ALA A 59 -5.16 8.93 -4.73
CA ALA A 59 -4.57 7.59 -4.75
C ALA A 59 -4.61 6.98 -3.34
N ALA A 60 -4.72 5.65 -3.24
CA ALA A 60 -4.71 4.94 -1.97
C ALA A 60 -3.61 3.86 -1.94
N ALA A 61 -2.99 3.66 -0.78
CA ALA A 61 -2.04 2.57 -0.56
C ALA A 61 -2.54 1.62 0.53
N GLN A 62 -2.19 0.34 0.40
CA GLN A 62 -2.50 -0.70 1.36
C GLN A 62 -1.27 -1.57 1.57
N PHE A 63 -0.91 -1.81 2.82
CA PHE A 63 0.19 -2.67 3.23
C PHE A 63 -0.14 -3.30 4.59
N THR A 64 0.50 -4.43 4.86
CA THR A 64 0.45 -5.12 6.14
C THR A 64 1.87 -5.42 6.59
N CYS A 65 2.07 -5.49 7.90
CA CYS A 65 3.33 -5.86 8.50
C CYS A 65 3.05 -6.78 9.68
N GLU A 66 3.84 -7.84 9.79
CA GLU A 66 3.80 -8.80 10.89
C GLU A 66 5.14 -8.80 11.62
N GLY A 67 5.12 -9.15 12.90
CA GLY A 67 6.31 -9.20 13.76
C GLY A 67 6.67 -7.88 14.43
N ASN A 68 5.98 -6.77 14.12
CA ASN A 68 6.23 -5.46 14.72
C ASN A 68 4.93 -4.66 14.96
N ASN A 69 5.03 -3.57 15.71
CA ASN A 69 3.98 -2.57 15.91
C ASN A 69 4.54 -1.15 15.69
N LEU A 70 3.65 -0.18 15.49
CA LEU A 70 4.04 1.22 15.31
C LEU A 70 4.14 1.99 16.63
N SER A 71 3.48 1.50 17.69
CA SER A 71 3.37 2.20 18.97
C SER A 71 4.53 1.92 19.93
N GLY A 72 5.37 0.92 19.64
CA GLY A 72 6.38 0.42 20.57
C GLY A 72 5.81 -0.30 21.79
N VAL A 73 4.48 -0.44 21.90
CA VAL A 73 3.81 -1.01 23.07
C VAL A 73 4.15 -2.49 23.20
N ASP A 74 4.38 -2.93 24.44
CA ASP A 74 4.52 -4.35 24.77
C ASP A 74 3.58 -4.77 25.89
N ILE A 75 3.44 -6.08 26.08
CA ILE A 75 2.59 -6.66 27.11
C ILE A 75 3.41 -7.62 27.97
N GLU A 76 3.27 -7.49 29.28
CA GLU A 76 3.89 -8.36 30.26
C GLU A 76 2.83 -8.94 31.21
N LEU A 77 3.00 -10.20 31.62
CA LEU A 77 2.16 -10.82 32.64
C LEU A 77 2.79 -10.60 34.01
N VAL A 78 1.99 -10.14 34.98
CA VAL A 78 2.40 -9.99 36.37
C VAL A 78 1.74 -11.10 37.21
N GLY A 79 2.55 -11.87 37.93
CA GLY A 79 2.10 -12.97 38.80
C GLY A 79 2.54 -14.36 38.31
N SER A 80 2.56 -15.32 39.22
CA SER A 80 2.96 -16.71 38.93
C SER A 80 1.79 -17.55 38.41
N GLY A 81 2.06 -18.52 37.53
CA GLY A 81 1.07 -19.50 37.04
C GLY A 81 0.60 -19.29 35.61
N TYR A 82 1.05 -18.22 34.95
CA TYR A 82 0.73 -17.93 33.55
C TYR A 82 2.00 -17.79 32.71
N ARG A 83 1.91 -18.18 31.44
CA ARG A 83 2.96 -18.00 30.43
C ARG A 83 2.33 -17.47 29.14
N MET A 84 2.91 -16.44 28.56
CA MET A 84 2.63 -16.10 27.17
C MET A 84 3.37 -17.07 26.26
N SER A 85 2.61 -17.87 25.50
CA SER A 85 3.20 -18.78 24.51
C SER A 85 3.59 -18.05 23.23
N LEU A 86 2.89 -16.98 22.88
CA LEU A 86 3.12 -16.17 21.69
C LEU A 86 2.53 -14.77 21.88
N VAL A 87 3.30 -13.74 21.51
CA VAL A 87 2.80 -12.37 21.36
C VAL A 87 2.77 -12.03 19.88
N LYS A 88 1.57 -11.92 19.30
CA LYS A 88 1.41 -11.59 17.88
C LYS A 88 1.33 -10.08 17.69
N LYS A 89 2.40 -9.47 17.16
CA LYS A 89 2.45 -8.06 16.77
C LYS A 89 2.22 -7.93 15.27
N ARG A 90 1.27 -7.09 14.86
CA ARG A 90 0.99 -6.77 13.45
C ARG A 90 0.34 -5.41 13.33
N PHE A 91 0.50 -4.79 12.17
CA PHE A 91 -0.30 -3.63 11.77
C PHE A 91 -0.68 -3.72 10.29
N ALA A 92 -1.73 -3.00 9.93
CA ALA A 92 -2.21 -2.88 8.57
C ALA A 92 -2.60 -1.42 8.33
N THR A 93 -2.54 -1.00 7.07
CA THR A 93 -2.99 0.33 6.68
C THR A 93 -4.50 0.46 6.90
N GLY A 94 -4.91 1.57 7.52
CA GLY A 94 -6.30 2.05 7.50
C GLY A 94 -6.59 2.86 6.23
N LYS A 95 -7.13 4.07 6.39
CA LYS A 95 -7.30 5.02 5.28
C LYS A 95 -6.00 5.77 5.01
N TYR A 96 -5.20 5.30 4.06
CA TYR A 96 -3.98 5.98 3.62
C TYR A 96 -4.16 6.46 2.18
N ILE A 97 -4.30 7.78 2.03
CA ILE A 97 -4.58 8.45 0.76
C ILE A 97 -3.50 9.49 0.45
N VAL A 98 -3.24 9.70 -0.84
CA VAL A 98 -2.34 10.72 -1.37
C VAL A 98 -3.15 11.55 -2.37
N CYS A 99 -3.13 12.87 -2.18
CA CYS A 99 -3.82 13.86 -3.02
C CYS A 99 -2.82 14.60 -3.90
#